data_AF-G8LG14-F1
#
_entry.id   AF-G8LG14-F1
#
_cell.length_a   1.000
_cell.length_b   1.000
_cell.length_c   1.000
_cell.angle_alpha   90.00
_cell.angle_beta   90.00
_cell.angle_gamma   90.00
#
_symmetry.space_group_name_H-M   'P 1'
#
loop_
_entity.id
_entity.type
_entity.pdbx_description
1 polymer ?
#
loop_
_entity_poly.entity_id
_entity_poly.type
_entity_poly.pdbx_seq_one_letter_code
_entity_poly.pdbx_strand_id
1 'polypeptide(L)'
;MNAAAWSRVNGLRWKALTTSSEANMTAELSDQEMMRYNRQIVLRGFDFDGQEALKAARVLVVGLGGLGCAAAQYLAAAGVGNMTLLDFDTVSVSNLQRQTLHSDATLGQPKVESARAALTRINPHVKFTLIDALLDDEALSAQIARHDLVLDCTDNVTIRNQLNAGCFAHKTPLVSGAAIRMEGQISVFTYAGGEPCYRCLSRLFGENALTCVEAGVMAPLVGVIGSLQAMEAIKVLAHYGAPAAGKIVMYDAMTCQFREMKLMRNPGCEVCGR
;
A
#
# COMPACT_ATOMS: atom_id res chain seq x y z
N MET A 1 16.69 9.40 35.96
CA MET A 1 15.99 8.50 36.91
C MET A 1 15.01 7.68 36.11
N ASN A 2 15.11 6.36 36.23
CA ASN A 2 14.26 5.37 35.55
C ASN A 2 12.78 5.55 35.89
N ALA A 3 11.93 5.45 34.87
CA ALA A 3 10.65 4.76 34.98
C ALA A 3 10.17 4.33 33.59
N ALA A 4 10.54 3.11 33.19
CA ALA A 4 9.68 2.35 32.30
C ALA A 4 8.38 2.06 33.06
N ALA A 5 7.23 2.44 32.50
CA ALA A 5 5.92 2.10 33.01
C ALA A 5 5.11 1.44 31.90
N TRP A 6 4.98 0.12 31.96
CA TRP A 6 4.02 -0.68 31.21
C TRP A 6 3.19 -1.48 32.23
N SER A 7 1.85 -1.36 32.17
CA SER A 7 0.91 -2.00 33.12
C SER A 7 0.35 -3.35 32.61
N ARG A 8 -0.12 -4.21 33.54
CA ARG A 8 -0.28 -5.68 33.38
C ARG A 8 -1.66 -6.20 32.94
N VAL A 9 -1.60 -7.14 31.99
CA VAL A 9 -2.21 -8.50 31.86
C VAL A 9 -3.68 -8.78 32.24
N ASN A 10 -4.46 -9.09 31.19
CA ASN A 10 -5.37 -10.25 31.09
C ASN A 10 -5.07 -11.01 29.77
N GLY A 11 -3.95 -11.75 29.73
CA GLY A 11 -3.76 -12.88 28.80
C GLY A 11 -2.96 -12.68 27.50
N LEU A 12 -2.46 -11.48 27.14
CA LEU A 12 -1.61 -11.29 25.95
C LEU A 12 -0.26 -10.67 26.34
N ARG A 13 0.84 -11.39 26.06
CA ARG A 13 2.22 -10.95 26.34
C ARG A 13 2.64 -9.83 25.38
N TRP A 14 3.15 -8.73 25.92
CA TRP A 14 3.96 -7.74 25.20
C TRP A 14 5.44 -8.06 25.46
N LYS A 15 6.25 -8.19 24.40
CA LYS A 15 7.69 -8.41 24.51
C LYS A 15 8.42 -7.33 23.72
N ALA A 16 9.31 -6.61 24.39
CA ALA A 16 10.27 -5.71 23.77
C ALA A 16 11.20 -6.52 22.86
N LEU A 17 11.41 -6.05 21.62
CA LEU A 17 12.46 -6.56 20.76
C LEU A 17 13.80 -5.98 21.22
N THR A 18 14.77 -6.87 21.32
CA THR A 18 16.10 -6.70 21.90
C THR A 18 16.95 -5.70 21.11
N THR A 19 17.77 -4.96 21.87
CA THR A 19 18.82 -4.05 21.44
C THR A 19 19.84 -4.72 20.52
N SER A 20 19.89 -4.32 19.25
CA SER A 20 21.12 -4.33 18.44
C SER A 20 21.64 -2.90 18.36
N SER A 21 22.75 -2.65 19.04
CA SER A 21 23.50 -1.39 18.98
C SER A 21 24.15 -1.24 17.61
N GLU A 22 24.10 -0.01 17.10
CA GLU A 22 24.83 0.57 15.96
C GLU A 22 24.18 0.45 14.57
N ALA A 23 23.80 1.64 14.06
CA ALA A 23 23.30 1.99 12.71
C ALA A 23 21.78 1.93 12.42
N ASN A 24 20.96 2.53 13.29
CA ASN A 24 19.79 3.27 12.81
C ASN A 24 20.09 4.75 13.05
N MET A 25 20.70 5.43 12.09
CA MET A 25 20.55 6.89 12.02
C MET A 25 19.05 7.10 11.85
N THR A 26 18.39 7.62 12.89
CA THR A 26 17.05 8.17 12.78
C THR A 26 17.03 9.08 11.56
N ALA A 27 16.06 8.89 10.67
CA ALA A 27 15.96 9.70 9.46
C ALA A 27 15.47 11.10 9.87
N GLU A 28 16.36 11.90 10.47
CA GLU A 28 16.04 13.23 10.99
C GLU A 28 15.51 14.12 9.87
N LEU A 29 14.44 14.85 10.16
CA LEU A 29 13.87 15.81 9.22
C LEU A 29 14.75 17.07 9.13
N SER A 30 15.07 17.50 7.92
CA SER A 30 15.62 18.84 7.71
C SER A 30 14.56 19.91 8.00
N ASP A 31 14.99 21.16 8.23
CA ASP A 31 14.08 22.30 8.40
C ASP A 31 13.06 22.44 7.25
N GLN A 32 13.51 22.17 6.02
CA GLN A 32 12.64 22.20 4.84
C GLN A 32 11.58 21.11 4.88
N GLU A 33 11.95 19.89 5.29
CA GLU A 33 11.02 18.78 5.45
C GLU A 33 10.04 19.03 6.61
N MET A 34 10.51 19.59 7.73
CA MET A 34 9.64 20.00 8.84
C MET A 34 8.58 21.00 8.40
N MET A 35 8.95 22.04 7.64
CA MET A 35 7.99 23.00 7.10
C MET A 35 7.02 22.35 6.12
N ARG A 36 7.51 21.48 5.24
CA ARG A 36 6.72 20.78 4.22
C ARG A 36 5.68 19.85 4.84
N TYR A 37 6.06 19.09 5.85
CA TYR A 37 5.22 18.08 6.49
C TYR A 37 4.52 18.58 7.76
N ASN A 38 4.64 19.87 8.08
CA ASN A 38 4.09 20.48 9.29
C ASN A 38 2.61 20.11 9.54
N ARG A 39 1.79 20.04 8.49
CA ARG A 39 0.36 19.68 8.61
C ARG A 39 0.10 18.25 9.06
N GLN A 40 1.06 17.34 8.87
CA GLN A 40 1.01 15.97 9.36
C GLN A 40 1.63 15.88 10.76
N ILE A 41 2.78 16.52 10.96
CA ILE A 41 3.50 16.55 12.25
C ILE A 41 2.60 17.06 13.38
N VAL A 42 1.84 18.13 13.17
CA VAL A 42 0.97 18.69 14.23
C VAL A 42 -0.24 17.81 14.59
N LEU A 43 -0.47 16.70 13.89
CA LEU A 43 -1.54 15.77 14.25
C LEU A 43 -1.20 15.04 15.54
N ARG A 44 -2.11 15.09 16.51
CA ARG A 44 -1.96 14.44 17.80
C ARG A 44 -1.76 12.93 17.62
N GLY A 45 -0.64 12.42 18.13
CA GLY A 45 -0.29 11.00 18.06
C GLY A 45 0.41 10.58 16.76
N PHE A 46 0.62 11.51 15.82
CA PHE A 46 1.51 11.31 14.68
C PHE A 46 2.89 11.91 14.98
N ASP A 47 2.94 13.22 15.24
CA ASP A 47 4.15 13.95 15.67
C ASP A 47 5.37 13.76 14.73
N PHE A 48 6.56 14.19 15.18
CA PHE A 48 7.83 13.96 14.50
C PHE A 48 8.10 12.47 14.28
N ASP A 49 7.84 11.63 15.30
CA ASP A 49 8.07 10.18 15.25
C ASP A 49 7.36 9.52 14.06
N GLY A 50 6.09 9.86 13.82
CA GLY A 50 5.31 9.34 12.70
C GLY A 50 5.87 9.80 11.35
N GLN A 51 6.30 11.05 11.25
CA GLN A 51 6.88 11.58 10.02
C GLN A 51 8.26 10.99 9.71
N GLU A 52 9.09 10.80 10.73
CA GLU A 52 10.39 10.14 10.61
C GLU A 52 10.24 8.65 10.26
N ALA A 53 9.21 7.98 10.78
CA ALA A 53 8.85 6.62 10.36
C ALA A 53 8.50 6.56 8.87
N LEU A 54 7.70 7.51 8.35
CA LEU A 54 7.43 7.60 6.91
C LEU A 54 8.71 7.84 6.11
N LYS A 55 9.57 8.76 6.55
CA LYS A 55 10.83 9.07 5.87
C LYS A 55 11.79 7.86 5.86
N ALA A 56 11.80 7.04 6.89
CA ALA A 56 12.61 5.83 6.94
C ALA A 56 12.04 4.68 6.08
N ALA A 57 10.72 4.67 5.86
CA ALA A 57 10.02 3.57 5.22
C ALA A 57 10.40 3.33 3.75
N ARG A 58 10.25 2.06 3.35
CA ARG A 58 10.39 1.54 1.99
C ARG A 58 9.09 0.90 1.56
N VAL A 59 8.45 1.48 0.55
CA VAL A 59 7.16 1.00 0.02
C VAL A 59 7.32 0.48 -1.40
N LEU A 60 6.85 -0.74 -1.64
CA LEU A 60 6.72 -1.29 -2.99
C LEU A 60 5.30 -1.03 -3.52
N VAL A 61 5.20 -0.27 -4.61
CA VAL A 61 3.92 -0.03 -5.30
C VAL A 61 3.89 -0.88 -6.57
N VAL A 62 2.96 -1.85 -6.62
CA VAL A 62 2.83 -2.78 -7.74
C VAL A 62 1.60 -2.43 -8.58
N GLY A 63 1.85 -1.97 -9.80
CA GLY A 63 0.88 -1.39 -10.71
C GLY A 63 0.78 0.13 -10.53
N LEU A 64 1.02 0.87 -11.60
CA LEU A 64 0.89 2.33 -11.73
C LEU A 64 -0.29 2.72 -12.61
N GLY A 65 -1.34 1.89 -12.61
CA GLY A 65 -2.63 2.21 -13.18
C GLY A 65 -3.41 3.26 -12.37
N GLY A 66 -4.74 3.23 -12.45
CA GLY A 66 -5.58 4.24 -11.79
C GLY A 66 -5.41 4.26 -10.26
N LEU A 67 -5.37 3.08 -9.64
CA LEU A 67 -5.13 2.92 -8.20
C LEU A 67 -3.71 3.38 -7.81
N GLY A 68 -2.70 2.91 -8.55
CA GLY A 68 -1.29 3.21 -8.28
C GLY A 68 -0.96 4.69 -8.44
N CYS A 69 -1.49 5.34 -9.48
CA CYS A 69 -1.38 6.79 -9.66
C CYS A 69 -1.93 7.55 -8.46
N ALA A 70 -3.16 7.22 -8.04
CA ALA A 70 -3.83 7.86 -6.92
C ALA A 70 -3.14 7.58 -5.57
N ALA A 71 -2.65 6.36 -5.34
CA ALA A 71 -1.97 6.01 -4.11
C ALA A 71 -0.56 6.66 -4.02
N ALA A 72 0.24 6.51 -5.08
CA ALA A 72 1.63 6.94 -5.08
C ALA A 72 1.78 8.46 -4.91
N GLN A 73 0.88 9.26 -5.49
CA GLN A 73 0.94 10.73 -5.33
C GLN A 73 0.80 11.16 -3.87
N TYR A 74 -0.07 10.50 -3.09
CA TYR A 74 -0.29 10.84 -1.68
C TYR A 74 0.82 10.30 -0.79
N LEU A 75 1.37 9.11 -1.08
CA LEU A 75 2.53 8.58 -0.36
C LEU A 75 3.77 9.46 -0.58
N ALA A 76 4.02 9.88 -1.82
CA ALA A 76 5.11 10.80 -2.13
C ALA A 76 4.88 12.16 -1.45
N ALA A 77 3.68 12.73 -1.54
CA ALA A 77 3.35 13.99 -0.88
C ALA A 77 3.49 13.92 0.65
N ALA A 78 3.17 12.77 1.26
CA ALA A 78 3.29 12.52 2.69
C ALA A 78 4.73 12.23 3.16
N GLY A 79 5.68 12.11 2.25
CA GLY A 79 7.08 11.95 2.60
C GLY A 79 7.47 10.52 2.96
N VAL A 80 6.82 9.52 2.38
CA VAL A 80 7.38 8.16 2.35
C VAL A 80 8.75 8.23 1.67
N GLY A 81 9.83 7.91 2.39
CA GLY A 81 11.17 8.27 1.93
C GLY A 81 11.70 7.45 0.77
N ASN A 82 11.28 6.19 0.64
CA ASN A 82 11.74 5.30 -0.42
C ASN A 82 10.55 4.58 -1.06
N MET A 83 10.36 4.76 -2.36
CA MET A 83 9.28 4.13 -3.12
C MET A 83 9.83 3.36 -4.31
N THR A 84 9.59 2.07 -4.35
CA THR A 84 9.86 1.24 -5.53
C THR A 84 8.59 1.16 -6.36
N LEU A 85 8.67 1.58 -7.61
CA LEU A 85 7.57 1.59 -8.56
C LEU A 85 7.75 0.42 -9.54
N LEU A 86 6.80 -0.52 -9.53
CA LEU A 86 6.81 -1.73 -10.35
C LEU A 86 5.60 -1.73 -11.28
N ASP A 87 5.84 -1.59 -12.58
CA ASP A 87 4.84 -1.73 -13.64
C ASP A 87 5.59 -2.11 -14.93
N PHE A 88 5.01 -2.96 -15.76
CA PHE A 88 5.61 -3.44 -17.01
C PHE A 88 5.03 -2.77 -18.26
N ASP A 89 3.98 -1.97 -18.07
CA ASP A 89 3.17 -1.42 -19.16
C ASP A 89 3.59 0.02 -19.51
N THR A 90 3.18 0.45 -20.69
CA THR A 90 3.42 1.79 -21.21
C THR A 90 2.16 2.66 -21.12
N VAL A 91 2.32 3.98 -21.16
CA VAL A 91 1.19 4.91 -21.09
C VAL A 91 0.39 4.85 -22.40
N SER A 92 -0.91 4.56 -22.32
CA SER A 92 -1.85 4.55 -23.45
C SER A 92 -2.93 5.63 -23.32
N VAL A 93 -3.52 6.10 -24.42
CA VAL A 93 -4.57 7.12 -24.41
C VAL A 93 -5.80 6.69 -23.60
N SER A 94 -6.15 5.40 -23.61
CA SER A 94 -7.27 4.84 -22.84
C SER A 94 -7.04 4.86 -21.32
N ASN A 95 -5.80 5.11 -20.90
CA ASN A 95 -5.40 5.20 -19.50
C ASN A 95 -5.67 6.59 -18.91
N LEU A 96 -5.54 7.65 -19.73
CA LEU A 96 -5.46 9.04 -19.27
C LEU A 96 -6.71 9.52 -18.55
N GLN A 97 -7.88 8.91 -18.81
CA GLN A 97 -9.11 9.26 -18.10
C GLN A 97 -9.03 9.04 -16.58
N ARG A 98 -8.16 8.11 -16.10
CA ARG A 98 -8.05 7.75 -14.68
C ARG A 98 -6.64 7.65 -14.11
N GLN A 99 -5.60 7.69 -14.94
CA GLN A 99 -4.19 7.52 -14.52
C GLN A 99 -3.50 8.88 -14.47
N THR A 100 -3.84 9.67 -13.44
CA THR A 100 -3.58 11.12 -13.37
C THR A 100 -2.12 11.54 -13.15
N LEU A 101 -1.20 10.59 -12.95
CA LEU A 101 0.24 10.88 -13.00
C LEU A 101 0.76 10.98 -14.44
N HIS A 102 0.05 10.38 -15.39
CA HIS A 102 0.41 10.36 -16.80
C HIS A 102 -0.31 11.48 -17.56
N SER A 103 0.20 11.78 -18.76
CA SER A 103 -0.37 12.81 -19.63
C SER A 103 -0.18 12.44 -21.11
N ASP A 104 -0.85 13.18 -22.00
CA ASP A 104 -0.66 13.05 -23.46
C ASP A 104 0.81 13.17 -23.89
N ALA A 105 1.59 13.99 -23.17
CA ALA A 105 3.02 14.16 -23.45
C ALA A 105 3.88 12.92 -23.10
N THR A 106 3.31 11.96 -22.38
CA THR A 106 4.02 10.73 -21.92
C THR A 106 3.53 9.46 -22.61
N LEU A 107 2.66 9.58 -23.62
CA LEU A 107 2.17 8.43 -24.39
C LEU A 107 3.34 7.58 -24.94
N GLY A 108 3.24 6.26 -24.77
CA GLY A 108 4.26 5.29 -25.19
C GLY A 108 5.46 5.16 -24.25
N GLN A 109 5.61 6.03 -23.23
CA GLN A 109 6.66 5.88 -22.23
C GLN A 109 6.31 4.77 -21.23
N PRO A 110 7.30 4.07 -20.64
CA PRO A 110 7.06 3.19 -19.50
C PRO A 110 6.34 3.93 -18.37
N LYS A 111 5.31 3.31 -17.79
CA LYS A 111 4.52 3.95 -16.73
C LYS A 111 5.39 4.29 -15.52
N VAL A 112 6.36 3.44 -15.18
CA VAL A 112 7.30 3.70 -14.08
C VAL A 112 8.08 5.00 -14.26
N GLU A 113 8.51 5.31 -15.49
CA GLU A 113 9.25 6.54 -15.79
C GLU A 113 8.34 7.78 -15.74
N SER A 114 7.17 7.70 -16.38
CA SER A 114 6.18 8.78 -16.39
C SER A 114 5.72 9.12 -14.97
N ALA A 115 5.41 8.09 -14.16
CA ALA A 115 5.03 8.26 -12.76
C ALA A 115 6.18 8.84 -11.94
N ARG A 116 7.42 8.34 -12.06
CA ARG A 116 8.58 8.91 -11.35
C ARG A 116 8.74 10.39 -11.62
N ALA A 117 8.63 10.81 -12.88
CA ALA A 117 8.75 12.21 -13.26
C ALA A 117 7.68 13.08 -12.59
N ALA A 118 6.43 12.60 -12.54
CA ALA A 118 5.34 13.30 -11.85
C ALA A 118 5.53 13.35 -10.33
N LEU A 119 5.89 12.23 -9.72
CA LEU A 119 6.08 12.12 -8.27
C LEU A 119 7.28 12.93 -7.77
N THR A 120 8.35 13.01 -8.56
CA THR A 120 9.51 13.87 -8.24
C THR A 120 9.12 15.35 -8.22
N ARG A 121 8.23 15.79 -9.12
CA ARG A 121 7.69 17.17 -9.08
C ARG A 121 6.80 17.40 -7.87
N ILE A 122 6.07 16.37 -7.43
CA ILE A 122 5.27 16.43 -6.21
C ILE A 122 6.20 16.59 -5.03
N ASN A 123 7.17 15.70 -4.82
CA ASN A 123 8.08 15.73 -3.69
C ASN A 123 9.52 15.31 -4.09
N PRO A 124 10.48 16.25 -4.13
CA PRO A 124 11.87 15.94 -4.51
C PRO A 124 12.67 15.24 -3.40
N HIS A 125 12.14 15.13 -2.16
CA HIS A 125 12.84 14.48 -1.05
C HIS A 125 12.69 12.95 -1.06
N VAL A 126 11.79 12.41 -1.87
CA VAL A 126 11.51 10.97 -1.96
C VAL A 126 12.45 10.31 -2.97
N LYS A 127 13.01 9.16 -2.58
CA LYS A 127 13.83 8.32 -3.46
C LYS A 127 12.95 7.32 -4.20
N PHE A 128 13.07 7.30 -5.52
CA PHE A 128 12.32 6.40 -6.38
C PHE A 128 13.24 5.35 -7.03
N THR A 129 12.88 4.08 -6.90
CA THR A 129 13.48 2.96 -7.64
C THR A 129 12.48 2.45 -8.66
N LEU A 130 12.90 2.22 -9.90
CA LEU A 130 12.01 1.78 -10.97
C LEU A 130 12.28 0.33 -11.33
N ILE A 131 11.21 -0.43 -11.52
CA ILE A 131 11.25 -1.79 -12.07
C ILE A 131 10.26 -1.83 -13.23
N ASP A 132 10.78 -1.67 -14.44
CA ASP A 132 10.02 -1.80 -15.70
C ASP A 132 10.02 -3.27 -16.15
N ALA A 133 9.28 -4.12 -15.44
CA ALA A 133 9.27 -5.56 -15.72
C ALA A 133 8.03 -6.25 -15.14
N LEU A 134 7.66 -7.38 -15.76
CA LEU A 134 6.79 -8.37 -15.12
C LEU A 134 7.69 -9.35 -14.36
N LEU A 135 7.61 -9.34 -13.03
CA LEU A 135 8.43 -10.21 -12.18
C LEU A 135 7.80 -11.59 -12.02
N ASP A 136 8.64 -12.62 -11.99
CA ASP A 136 8.25 -13.95 -11.53
C ASP A 136 8.16 -14.02 -9.99
N ASP A 137 7.74 -15.17 -9.46
CA ASP A 137 7.53 -15.36 -8.03
C ASP A 137 8.82 -15.15 -7.20
N GLU A 138 9.98 -15.56 -7.73
CA GLU A 138 11.25 -15.44 -7.03
C GLU A 138 11.71 -13.98 -6.95
N ALA A 139 11.72 -13.29 -8.09
CA ALA A 139 12.10 -11.89 -8.16
C ALA A 139 11.14 -11.00 -7.36
N LEU A 140 9.83 -11.27 -7.44
CA LEU A 140 8.83 -10.54 -6.68
C LEU A 140 8.99 -10.76 -5.16
N SER A 141 9.20 -12.01 -4.74
CA SER A 141 9.49 -12.36 -3.34
C SER A 141 10.73 -11.63 -2.81
N ALA A 142 11.80 -11.55 -3.61
CA ALA A 142 13.01 -10.82 -3.25
C ALA A 142 12.78 -9.30 -3.10
N GLN A 143 11.88 -8.73 -3.92
CA GLN A 143 11.47 -7.33 -3.73
C GLN A 143 10.65 -7.17 -2.45
N ILE A 144 9.64 -8.00 -2.21
CA ILE A 144 8.78 -7.93 -1.02
C ILE A 144 9.62 -7.97 0.27
N ALA A 145 10.62 -8.85 0.34
CA ALA A 145 11.50 -9.00 1.51
C ALA A 145 12.31 -7.74 1.88
N ARG A 146 12.47 -6.80 0.94
CA ARG A 146 13.27 -5.57 1.12
C ARG A 146 12.43 -4.35 1.50
N HIS A 147 11.12 -4.49 1.52
CA HIS A 147 10.19 -3.38 1.76
C HIS A 147 9.43 -3.58 3.06
N ASP A 148 9.07 -2.46 3.69
CA ASP A 148 8.33 -2.44 4.95
C ASP A 148 6.82 -2.61 4.70
N LEU A 149 6.35 -2.30 3.49
CA LEU A 149 4.96 -2.43 3.07
C LEU A 149 4.84 -2.57 1.56
N VAL A 150 3.84 -3.32 1.11
CA VAL A 150 3.48 -3.49 -0.31
C VAL A 150 2.08 -2.94 -0.58
N LEU A 151 1.92 -2.16 -1.65
CA LEU A 151 0.63 -1.79 -2.22
C LEU A 151 0.35 -2.67 -3.44
N ASP A 152 -0.77 -3.39 -3.38
CA ASP A 152 -1.34 -4.04 -4.55
C ASP A 152 -2.32 -3.08 -5.23
N CYS A 153 -1.85 -2.50 -6.33
CA CYS A 153 -2.60 -1.59 -7.20
C CYS A 153 -2.85 -2.22 -8.58
N THR A 154 -2.78 -3.55 -8.67
CA THR A 154 -2.96 -4.31 -9.91
C THR A 154 -4.43 -4.53 -10.22
N ASP A 155 -4.79 -4.96 -11.43
CA ASP A 155 -6.15 -5.35 -11.81
C ASP A 155 -6.27 -6.86 -12.10
N ASN A 156 -5.25 -7.64 -11.74
CA ASN A 156 -5.14 -9.06 -12.10
C ASN A 156 -5.06 -9.96 -10.85
N VAL A 157 -6.05 -10.83 -10.67
CA VAL A 157 -6.14 -11.77 -9.53
C VAL A 157 -4.92 -12.67 -9.38
N THR A 158 -4.26 -13.06 -10.48
CA THR A 158 -3.02 -13.86 -10.45
C THR A 158 -1.92 -13.12 -9.72
N ILE A 159 -1.65 -11.87 -10.09
CA ILE A 159 -0.61 -11.05 -9.45
C ILE A 159 -0.98 -10.77 -7.99
N ARG A 160 -2.27 -10.53 -7.68
CA ARG A 160 -2.75 -10.36 -6.30
C ARG A 160 -2.46 -11.59 -5.43
N ASN A 161 -2.66 -12.80 -5.97
CA ASN A 161 -2.34 -14.03 -5.26
C ASN A 161 -0.82 -14.23 -5.09
N GLN A 162 0.00 -13.86 -6.09
CA GLN A 162 1.47 -13.89 -5.99
C GLN A 162 1.97 -12.93 -4.89
N LEU A 163 1.49 -11.68 -4.91
CA LEU A 163 1.79 -10.67 -3.89
C LEU A 163 1.40 -11.18 -2.50
N ASN A 164 0.20 -11.74 -2.36
CA ASN A 164 -0.25 -12.29 -1.09
C ASN A 164 0.63 -13.43 -0.57
N ALA A 165 1.03 -14.36 -1.45
CA ALA A 165 1.89 -15.47 -1.05
C ALA A 165 3.27 -14.98 -0.59
N GLY A 166 3.90 -14.08 -1.35
CA GLY A 166 5.18 -13.49 -0.98
C GLY A 166 5.13 -12.66 0.30
N CYS A 167 4.11 -11.80 0.43
CA CYS A 167 3.91 -10.97 1.62
C CYS A 167 3.62 -11.82 2.87
N PHE A 168 2.81 -12.88 2.74
CA PHE A 168 2.58 -13.82 3.84
C PHE A 168 3.87 -14.55 4.26
N ALA A 169 4.73 -14.92 3.31
CA ALA A 169 5.99 -15.61 3.59
C ALA A 169 6.97 -14.71 4.37
N HIS A 170 7.11 -13.45 3.96
CA HIS A 170 8.04 -12.48 4.59
C HIS A 170 7.43 -11.70 5.76
N LYS A 171 6.13 -11.84 6.02
CA LYS A 171 5.37 -11.04 6.99
C LYS A 171 5.42 -9.53 6.70
N THR A 172 5.54 -9.19 5.42
CA THR A 172 5.44 -7.81 4.95
C THR A 172 3.96 -7.44 4.80
N PRO A 173 3.45 -6.37 5.45
CA PRO A 173 2.07 -5.94 5.27
C PRO A 173 1.70 -5.65 3.82
N LEU A 174 0.50 -6.05 3.42
CA LEU A 174 -0.06 -5.83 2.10
C LEU A 174 -1.32 -4.96 2.19
N VAL A 175 -1.35 -3.84 1.49
CA VAL A 175 -2.53 -3.00 1.31
C VAL A 175 -3.09 -3.24 -0.09
N SER A 176 -4.20 -3.96 -0.18
CA SER A 176 -4.80 -4.36 -1.45
C SER A 176 -6.06 -3.55 -1.74
N GLY A 177 -6.07 -2.89 -2.90
CA GLY A 177 -7.23 -2.15 -3.41
C GLY A 177 -7.70 -2.74 -4.73
N ALA A 178 -9.01 -2.71 -4.97
CA ALA A 178 -9.62 -3.11 -6.23
C ALA A 178 -10.75 -2.15 -6.60
N ALA A 179 -11.00 -1.97 -7.88
CA ALA A 179 -12.11 -1.14 -8.37
C ALA A 179 -12.58 -1.68 -9.72
N ILE A 180 -13.89 -1.76 -9.92
CA ILE A 180 -14.48 -2.18 -11.19
C ILE A 180 -15.87 -1.55 -11.32
N ARG A 181 -16.24 -1.08 -12.51
CA ARG A 181 -17.50 -0.36 -12.75
C ARG A 181 -17.65 0.83 -11.78
N MET A 182 -18.54 0.69 -10.79
CA MET A 182 -18.90 1.65 -9.75
C MET A 182 -18.66 1.09 -8.34
N GLU A 183 -17.92 0.00 -8.21
CA GLU A 183 -17.63 -0.68 -6.95
C GLU A 183 -16.13 -0.69 -6.68
N GLY A 184 -15.74 -0.30 -5.46
CA GLY A 184 -14.37 -0.33 -4.98
C GLY A 184 -14.24 -1.15 -3.71
N GLN A 185 -13.06 -1.72 -3.48
CA GLN A 185 -12.76 -2.54 -2.32
C GLN A 185 -11.36 -2.22 -1.79
N ILE A 186 -11.20 -2.25 -0.47
CA ILE A 186 -9.89 -2.16 0.18
C ILE A 186 -9.81 -3.09 1.41
N SER A 187 -8.67 -3.74 1.56
CA SER A 187 -8.29 -4.52 2.75
C SER A 187 -6.81 -4.34 3.07
N VAL A 188 -6.48 -4.41 4.37
CA VAL A 188 -5.10 -4.50 4.85
C VAL A 188 -4.86 -5.91 5.36
N PHE A 189 -3.73 -6.51 4.96
CA PHE A 189 -3.27 -7.80 5.47
C PHE A 189 -1.95 -7.57 6.20
N THR A 190 -1.98 -7.58 7.53
CA THR A 190 -0.75 -7.42 8.33
C THR A 190 -0.03 -8.75 8.54
N TYR A 191 -0.73 -9.86 8.30
CA TYR A 191 -0.26 -11.23 8.50
C TYR A 191 0.10 -11.56 9.95
N ALA A 192 -0.44 -10.81 10.91
CA ALA A 192 -0.40 -11.15 12.31
C ALA A 192 -1.12 -12.49 12.60
N GLY A 193 -0.80 -13.11 13.73
CA GLY A 193 -1.33 -14.43 14.10
C GLY A 193 -2.87 -14.45 14.12
N GLY A 194 -3.47 -15.37 13.36
CA GLY A 194 -4.92 -15.53 13.30
C GLY A 194 -5.65 -14.67 12.27
N GLU A 195 -4.97 -13.74 11.60
CA GLU A 195 -5.58 -12.91 10.57
C GLU A 195 -5.82 -13.67 9.24
N PRO A 196 -6.83 -13.28 8.45
CA PRO A 196 -6.97 -13.76 7.08
C PRO A 196 -5.84 -13.24 6.18
N CYS A 197 -5.54 -13.98 5.11
CA CYS A 197 -4.76 -13.46 3.98
C CYS A 197 -5.68 -13.17 2.78
N TYR A 198 -5.17 -12.59 1.70
CA TYR A 198 -5.97 -12.34 0.49
C TYR A 198 -6.54 -13.64 -0.10
N ARG A 199 -5.81 -14.76 -0.04
CA ARG A 199 -6.35 -16.06 -0.49
C ARG A 199 -7.58 -16.50 0.31
N CYS A 200 -7.75 -16.01 1.55
CA CYS A 200 -9.00 -16.26 2.28
C CYS A 200 -10.23 -15.63 1.62
N LEU A 201 -10.03 -14.49 0.98
CA LEU A 201 -11.02 -13.74 0.23
C LEU A 201 -11.14 -14.24 -1.21
N SER A 202 -10.03 -14.37 -1.93
CA SER A 202 -10.07 -14.62 -3.38
C SER A 202 -10.77 -15.93 -3.76
N ARG A 203 -10.69 -16.96 -2.91
CA ARG A 203 -11.42 -18.23 -3.09
C ARG A 203 -12.94 -18.12 -3.02
N LEU A 204 -13.47 -17.03 -2.48
CA LEU A 204 -14.92 -16.77 -2.45
C LEU A 204 -15.41 -16.32 -3.84
N PHE A 205 -14.50 -15.87 -4.69
CA PHE A 205 -14.76 -15.51 -6.07
C PHE A 205 -14.34 -16.67 -6.98
N GLY A 206 -15.18 -16.98 -7.98
CA GLY A 206 -14.84 -17.97 -9.01
C GLY A 206 -13.77 -17.45 -9.98
N GLU A 207 -13.27 -18.32 -10.85
CA GLU A 207 -12.20 -18.00 -11.82
C GLU A 207 -12.57 -16.90 -12.85
N ASN A 208 -13.85 -16.53 -12.96
CA ASN A 208 -14.37 -15.59 -13.97
C ASN A 208 -14.44 -14.12 -13.49
N ALA A 209 -13.49 -13.65 -12.69
CA ALA A 209 -13.44 -12.24 -12.30
C ALA A 209 -13.07 -11.36 -13.51
N LEU A 210 -14.01 -10.53 -13.97
CA LEU A 210 -13.77 -9.56 -15.06
C LEU A 210 -12.74 -8.51 -14.65
N THR A 211 -11.97 -8.02 -15.61
CA THR A 211 -11.02 -6.92 -15.41
C THR A 211 -11.67 -5.55 -15.60
N CYS A 212 -10.99 -4.48 -15.15
CA CYS A 212 -11.39 -3.09 -15.40
C CYS A 212 -11.56 -2.78 -16.90
N VAL A 213 -10.72 -3.38 -17.74
CA VAL A 213 -10.70 -3.13 -19.18
C VAL A 213 -11.94 -3.72 -19.85
N GLU A 214 -12.38 -4.89 -19.39
CA GLU A 214 -13.55 -5.60 -19.94
C GLU A 214 -14.88 -5.01 -19.46
N ALA A 215 -14.94 -4.56 -18.19
CA ALA A 215 -16.17 -4.11 -17.56
C ALA A 215 -16.34 -2.58 -17.52
N GLY A 216 -15.28 -1.82 -17.82
CA GLY A 216 -15.20 -0.38 -17.58
C GLY A 216 -14.99 -0.02 -16.10
N VAL A 217 -14.53 1.21 -15.85
CA VAL A 217 -14.34 1.74 -14.50
C VAL A 217 -14.44 3.27 -14.50
N MET A 218 -15.16 3.81 -13.52
CA MET A 218 -15.35 5.25 -13.35
C MET A 218 -14.09 5.92 -12.76
N ALA A 219 -13.61 7.01 -13.35
CA ALA A 219 -12.33 7.62 -12.97
C ALA A 219 -12.22 8.03 -11.49
N PRO A 220 -13.19 8.77 -10.91
CA PRO A 220 -13.14 9.12 -9.49
C PRO A 220 -13.11 7.92 -8.54
N LEU A 221 -13.72 6.79 -8.93
CA LEU A 221 -13.77 5.58 -8.08
C LEU A 221 -12.36 5.06 -7.78
N VAL A 222 -11.49 4.94 -8.80
CA VAL A 222 -10.10 4.50 -8.57
C VAL A 222 -9.32 5.52 -7.75
N GLY A 223 -9.65 6.81 -7.88
CA GLY A 223 -9.08 7.87 -7.05
C GLY A 223 -9.41 7.68 -5.58
N VAL A 224 -10.67 7.38 -5.24
CA VAL A 224 -11.10 7.11 -3.86
C VAL A 224 -10.37 5.92 -3.29
N ILE A 225 -10.35 4.78 -3.99
CA ILE A 225 -9.71 3.55 -3.49
C ILE A 225 -8.19 3.71 -3.37
N GLY A 226 -7.51 4.31 -4.36
CA GLY A 226 -6.07 4.57 -4.27
C GLY A 226 -5.71 5.52 -3.12
N SER A 227 -6.54 6.53 -2.86
CA SER A 227 -6.37 7.43 -1.70
C SER A 227 -6.53 6.67 -0.37
N LEU A 228 -7.49 5.75 -0.29
CA LEU A 228 -7.65 4.87 0.87
C LEU A 228 -6.43 3.95 1.04
N GLN A 229 -5.87 3.41 -0.05
CA GLN A 229 -4.64 2.61 0.02
C GLN A 229 -3.48 3.41 0.60
N ALA A 230 -3.28 4.65 0.16
CA ALA A 230 -2.25 5.52 0.71
C ALA A 230 -2.48 5.81 2.19
N MET A 231 -3.72 6.09 2.60
CA MET A 231 -4.08 6.32 4.00
C MET A 231 -3.77 5.09 4.87
N GLU A 232 -4.17 3.90 4.43
CA GLU A 232 -3.90 2.66 5.17
C GLU A 232 -2.39 2.36 5.27
N ALA A 233 -1.63 2.63 4.21
CA ALA A 233 -0.18 2.48 4.24
C ALA A 233 0.48 3.44 5.26
N ILE A 234 0.07 4.71 5.30
CA ILE A 234 0.57 5.69 6.29
C ILE A 234 0.25 5.21 7.71
N LYS A 235 -0.97 4.74 7.97
CA LYS A 235 -1.37 4.22 9.28
C LYS A 235 -0.53 3.02 9.72
N VAL A 236 -0.23 2.10 8.80
CA VAL A 236 0.60 0.93 9.10
C VAL A 236 2.04 1.34 9.39
N LEU A 237 2.65 2.16 8.53
CA LEU A 237 4.05 2.56 8.62
C LEU A 237 4.35 3.43 9.85
N ALA A 238 3.44 4.36 10.17
CA ALA A 238 3.60 5.27 11.31
C ALA A 238 2.94 4.73 12.60
N HIS A 239 2.42 3.49 12.58
CA HIS A 239 1.65 2.91 13.69
C HIS A 239 0.53 3.85 14.22
N TYR A 240 -0.14 4.53 13.30
CA TYR A 240 -1.09 5.60 13.59
C TYR A 240 -2.54 5.12 13.39
N GLY A 241 -3.29 5.01 14.48
CA GLY A 241 -4.67 4.52 14.47
C GLY A 241 -4.78 3.00 14.24
N ALA A 242 -5.91 2.56 13.68
CA ALA A 242 -6.19 1.14 13.46
C ALA A 242 -6.34 0.83 11.96
N PRO A 243 -5.47 0.00 11.35
CA PRO A 243 -5.60 -0.34 9.94
C PRO A 243 -6.89 -1.11 9.64
N ALA A 244 -7.32 -1.13 8.39
CA ALA A 244 -8.46 -1.92 7.90
C ALA A 244 -8.12 -3.42 7.79
N ALA A 245 -7.46 -3.96 8.82
CA ALA A 245 -7.06 -5.34 8.93
C ALA A 245 -8.24 -6.24 9.33
N GLY A 246 -8.28 -7.45 8.78
CA GLY A 246 -9.33 -8.44 9.08
C GLY A 246 -10.73 -8.06 8.57
N LYS A 247 -10.84 -7.08 7.67
CA LYS A 247 -12.11 -6.65 7.05
C LYS A 247 -11.93 -6.26 5.59
N ILE A 248 -13.03 -6.22 4.88
CA ILE A 248 -13.16 -5.64 3.55
C ILE A 248 -14.02 -4.40 3.69
N VAL A 249 -13.49 -3.27 3.23
CA VAL A 249 -14.26 -2.04 3.10
C VAL A 249 -14.67 -1.92 1.63
N MET A 250 -15.98 -1.92 1.41
CA MET A 250 -16.60 -1.80 0.09
C MET A 250 -17.12 -0.39 -0.09
N TYR A 251 -16.91 0.19 -1.26
CA TYR A 251 -17.48 1.45 -1.68
C TYR A 251 -18.38 1.23 -2.90
N ASP A 252 -19.67 1.45 -2.72
CA ASP A 252 -20.64 1.54 -3.82
C ASP A 252 -20.81 3.01 -4.22
N ALA A 253 -20.23 3.38 -5.36
CA ALA A 253 -20.27 4.74 -5.87
C ALA A 253 -21.62 5.11 -6.50
N MET A 254 -22.49 4.15 -6.83
CA MET A 254 -23.84 4.46 -7.34
C MET A 254 -24.71 5.06 -6.25
N THR A 255 -24.54 4.59 -5.01
CA THR A 255 -25.37 4.98 -3.86
C THR A 255 -24.60 5.77 -2.81
N CYS A 256 -23.30 6.02 -3.04
CA CYS A 256 -22.40 6.67 -2.09
C CYS A 256 -22.36 5.96 -0.71
N GLN A 257 -22.37 4.62 -0.73
CA GLN A 257 -22.40 3.81 0.49
C GLN A 257 -21.06 3.12 0.74
N PHE A 258 -20.65 3.11 2.01
CA PHE A 258 -19.55 2.30 2.50
C PHE A 258 -20.08 1.14 3.34
N ARG A 259 -19.58 -0.07 3.11
CA ARG A 259 -19.91 -1.25 3.89
C ARG A 259 -18.65 -1.93 4.38
N GLU A 260 -18.63 -2.29 5.65
CA GLU A 260 -17.55 -3.10 6.23
C GLU A 260 -18.03 -4.53 6.40
N MET A 261 -17.24 -5.48 5.93
CA MET A 261 -17.50 -6.91 6.11
C MET A 261 -16.29 -7.55 6.80
N LYS A 262 -16.53 -8.24 7.90
CA LYS A 262 -15.48 -8.98 8.59
C LYS A 262 -14.97 -10.11 7.69
N LEU A 263 -13.65 -10.16 7.48
CA LEU A 263 -13.01 -11.22 6.73
C LEU A 263 -12.47 -12.27 7.71
N MET A 264 -12.98 -13.48 7.61
CA MET A 264 -12.57 -14.58 8.50
C MET A 264 -11.40 -15.34 7.88
N ARG A 265 -10.38 -15.64 8.69
CA ARG A 265 -9.37 -16.64 8.33
C ARG A 265 -10.11 -17.97 8.16
N ASN A 266 -9.98 -18.62 7.00
CA ASN A 266 -10.50 -19.97 6.85
C ASN A 266 -9.38 -21.00 7.09
N PRO A 267 -9.63 -22.04 7.93
CA PRO A 267 -8.62 -23.02 8.35
C PRO A 267 -7.98 -23.83 7.22
N GLY A 268 -8.70 -24.06 6.12
CA GLY A 268 -8.20 -24.80 4.95
C GLY A 268 -7.52 -23.92 3.90
N CYS A 269 -7.11 -22.69 4.23
CA CYS A 269 -6.41 -21.83 3.27
C CYS A 269 -5.05 -22.42 2.87
N GLU A 270 -4.79 -22.46 1.56
CA GLU A 270 -3.56 -22.99 0.97
C GLU A 270 -2.33 -22.14 1.34
N VAL A 271 -2.55 -20.88 1.71
CA VAL A 271 -1.50 -19.94 2.13
C VAL A 271 -1.41 -19.86 3.65
N CYS A 272 -2.49 -19.40 4.32
CA CYS A 272 -2.45 -19.10 5.75
C CYS A 272 -3.23 -20.11 6.61
N GLY A 273 -3.58 -21.30 6.12
CA GLY A 273 -4.36 -22.29 6.88
C GLY A 273 -3.53 -23.07 7.90
N ARG A 274 -2.22 -23.16 7.65
CA ARG A 274 -1.24 -23.81 8.52
C ARG A 274 -0.87 -22.94 9.72
#